data_AF-J9FJY1-F1
#
_entry.id   AF-J9FJY1-F1
#
_cell.length_a   1.000
_cell.length_b   1.000
_cell.length_c   1.000
_cell.angle_alpha   90.00
_cell.angle_beta   90.00
_cell.angle_gamma   90.00
#
_symmetry.space_group_name_H-M   'P 1'
#
loop_
_entity.id
_entity.type
_entity.pdbx_description
1 polymer ?
#
loop_
_entity_poly.entity_id
_entity_poly.type
_entity_poly.pdbx_seq_one_letter_code
_entity_poly.pdbx_strand_id
1 'polypeptide(L)'
;MLGEQIRQGFSPLLAVLTSDAVERIATKNNLSFTDLLLPFATVNCTVKDPSGSSVTSRIFFDFRDLRRDGFLLSLTVLPSVLHEAASSVASTSDSDPGLASIAFRLVLLQDCIISHWTETLLKWSEPAEHEFLRTYLGCIFVVSTDDEDPVEELSKLIDIQHQQQVRTVFCLFEE
;
A
#
# COMPACT_ATOMS: atom_id res chain seq x y z
N MET A 1 14.75 -4.17 -12.25
CA MET A 1 13.94 -3.06 -11.69
C MET A 1 12.45 -3.37 -11.83
N LEU A 2 11.92 -3.72 -13.01
CA LEU A 2 10.51 -4.16 -13.16
C LEU A 2 10.14 -5.41 -12.32
N GLY A 3 11.01 -6.43 -12.28
CA GLY A 3 10.73 -7.65 -11.51
C GLY A 3 10.61 -7.44 -9.99
N GLU A 4 11.21 -6.37 -9.47
CA GLU A 4 11.07 -5.98 -8.06
C GLU A 4 9.79 -5.20 -7.83
N GLN A 5 9.44 -4.28 -8.74
CA GLN A 5 8.15 -3.56 -8.73
C GLN A 5 6.96 -4.51 -8.84
N ILE A 6 7.05 -5.54 -9.69
CA ILE A 6 6.02 -6.58 -9.77
C ILE A 6 5.95 -7.33 -8.44
N ARG A 7 7.08 -7.78 -7.88
CA ARG A 7 7.08 -8.49 -6.58
C ARG A 7 6.49 -7.65 -5.44
N GLN A 8 6.72 -6.33 -5.44
CA GLN A 8 6.13 -5.42 -4.48
C GLN A 8 4.64 -5.18 -4.76
N GLY A 9 4.22 -5.08 -6.02
CA GLY A 9 2.82 -4.90 -6.41
C GLY A 9 1.90 -6.09 -6.07
N PHE A 10 2.47 -7.30 -5.96
CA PHE A 10 1.78 -8.51 -5.51
C PHE A 10 2.17 -8.94 -4.09
N SER A 11 2.68 -7.99 -3.29
CA SER A 11 2.99 -8.26 -1.90
C SER A 11 1.71 -8.49 -1.08
N PRO A 12 1.74 -9.35 -0.05
CA PRO A 12 0.58 -9.54 0.80
C PRO A 12 0.21 -8.25 1.54
N LEU A 13 -1.07 -7.90 1.46
CA LEU A 13 -1.61 -6.69 2.07
C LEU A 13 -1.92 -6.91 3.55
N LEU A 14 -1.53 -5.95 4.38
CA LEU A 14 -1.90 -5.87 5.80
C LEU A 14 -2.62 -4.54 6.06
N ALA A 15 -3.85 -4.64 6.54
CA ALA A 15 -4.59 -3.46 6.96
C ALA A 15 -4.04 -2.94 8.28
N VAL A 16 -4.08 -1.63 8.46
CA VAL A 16 -3.65 -0.95 9.67
C VAL A 16 -4.74 0.02 10.10
N LEU A 17 -5.12 -0.07 11.37
CA LEU A 17 -6.06 0.83 12.03
C LEU A 17 -5.40 1.40 13.28
N THR A 18 -5.36 2.72 13.35
CA THR A 18 -4.69 3.46 14.42
C THR A 18 -5.68 4.38 15.14
N SER A 19 -5.49 4.52 16.45
CA SER A 19 -6.15 5.60 17.22
C SER A 19 -5.58 6.95 16.81
N ASP A 20 -6.35 8.02 17.06
CA ASP A 20 -5.90 9.36 16.71
C ASP A 20 -4.66 9.79 17.51
N ALA A 21 -4.44 9.26 18.73
CA ALA A 21 -3.21 9.51 19.49
C ALA A 21 -1.97 8.95 18.82
N VAL A 22 -2.05 7.74 18.23
CA VAL A 22 -0.95 7.13 17.50
C VAL A 22 -0.56 7.98 16.29
N GLU A 23 -1.55 8.45 15.51
CA GLU A 23 -1.31 9.33 14.37
C GLU A 23 -0.71 10.67 14.78
N ARG A 24 -1.16 11.26 15.91
CA ARG A 24 -0.55 12.48 16.46
C ARG A 24 0.92 12.29 16.79
N ILE A 25 1.31 11.12 17.29
CA ILE A 25 2.71 10.80 17.60
C ILE A 25 3.51 10.64 16.31
N ALA A 26 3.01 9.91 15.32
CA ALA A 26 3.69 9.69 14.04
C ALA A 26 3.91 11.01 13.27
N THR A 27 2.87 11.86 13.24
CA THR A 27 2.88 13.14 12.51
C THR A 27 3.93 14.12 13.04
N LYS A 28 4.44 13.96 14.26
CA LYS A 28 5.57 14.77 14.77
C LYS A 28 6.81 14.69 13.87
N ASN A 29 6.95 13.59 13.11
CA ASN A 29 8.03 13.39 12.14
C ASN A 29 7.58 13.60 10.68
N ASN A 30 6.38 14.15 10.44
CA ASN A 30 5.74 14.23 9.12
C ASN A 30 5.53 12.86 8.45
N LEU A 31 5.29 11.82 9.25
CA LEU A 31 5.06 10.45 8.80
C LEU A 31 3.69 9.97 9.29
N SER A 32 3.03 9.09 8.52
CA SER A 32 1.93 8.29 9.03
C SER A 32 2.45 7.14 9.89
N PHE A 33 1.58 6.46 10.63
CA PHE A 33 2.00 5.24 11.32
C PHE A 33 2.43 4.13 10.35
N THR A 34 1.80 4.01 9.17
CA THR A 34 2.19 3.02 8.15
C THR A 34 3.59 3.29 7.59
N ASP A 35 3.99 4.55 7.47
CA ASP A 35 5.36 4.92 7.07
C ASP A 35 6.40 4.45 8.10
N LEU A 36 6.05 4.51 9.39
CA LEU A 36 6.92 4.01 10.47
C LEU A 36 7.11 2.49 10.42
N LEU A 37 6.20 1.75 9.78
CA LEU A 37 6.31 0.29 9.61
C LEU A 37 7.20 -0.11 8.43
N LEU A 38 7.48 0.77 7.47
CA LEU A 38 8.23 0.46 6.25
C LEU A 38 9.60 -0.20 6.51
N PRO A 39 10.39 0.20 7.52
CA PRO A 39 11.66 -0.49 7.83
C PRO A 39 11.49 -1.97 8.20
N PHE A 40 10.29 -2.36 8.65
CA PHE A 40 9.94 -3.70 9.09
C PHE A 40 9.08 -4.48 8.08
N ALA A 41 8.76 -3.87 6.93
CA ALA A 41 7.93 -4.47 5.89
C ALA A 41 8.57 -5.70 5.24
N THR A 42 9.90 -5.81 5.27
CA THR A 42 10.60 -6.97 4.73
C THR A 42 10.94 -7.97 5.82
N VAL A 43 10.47 -9.21 5.66
CA VAL A 43 10.79 -10.33 6.53
C VAL A 43 11.52 -11.42 5.74
N ASN A 44 12.66 -11.88 6.27
CA ASN A 44 13.33 -13.08 5.77
C ASN A 44 12.84 -14.28 6.58
N CYS A 45 12.21 -15.25 5.93
CA CYS A 45 11.67 -16.44 6.58
C CYS A 45 12.04 -17.71 5.83
N THR A 46 12.20 -18.80 6.57
CA THR A 46 12.40 -20.13 5.99
C THR A 46 11.07 -20.87 6.03
N VAL A 47 10.51 -21.16 4.85
CA VAL A 47 9.25 -21.88 4.71
C VAL A 47 9.57 -23.33 4.35
N LYS A 48 8.95 -24.28 5.06
CA LYS A 48 9.03 -25.70 4.69
C LYS A 48 7.91 -26.04 3.73
N ASP A 49 8.25 -26.69 2.63
CA ASP A 49 7.27 -27.28 1.74
C ASP A 49 6.72 -28.60 2.32
N PRO A 50 5.62 -29.15 1.77
CA PRO A 50 5.05 -30.42 2.22
C PRO A 50 5.98 -31.63 2.05
N SER A 51 7.03 -31.52 1.23
CA SER A 51 8.06 -32.56 1.06
C SER A 51 9.14 -32.50 2.16
N GLY A 52 9.09 -31.48 3.02
CA GLY A 52 10.04 -31.22 4.10
C GLY A 52 11.25 -30.39 3.68
N SER A 53 11.34 -29.99 2.41
CA SER A 53 12.40 -29.11 1.92
C SER A 53 12.18 -27.69 2.44
N SER A 54 13.26 -27.01 2.80
CA SER A 54 13.22 -25.66 3.35
C SER A 54 13.64 -24.65 2.29
N VAL A 55 12.79 -23.66 2.02
CA VAL A 55 13.06 -22.56 1.10
C VAL A 55 13.14 -21.26 1.89
N THR A 56 14.30 -20.62 1.87
CA THR A 56 14.46 -19.27 2.41
C THR A 56 13.88 -18.27 1.42
N SER A 57 12.88 -17.52 1.88
CA SER A 57 12.18 -16.50 1.10
C SER A 57 12.26 -15.15 1.80
N ARG A 58 12.29 -14.10 0.98
CA ARG A 58 12.17 -12.72 1.42
C ARG A 58 10.77 -12.23 1.06
N ILE A 59 9.94 -12.00 2.06
CA ILE A 59 8.57 -11.52 1.92
C ILE A 59 8.57 -10.03 2.20
N PHE A 60 7.94 -9.25 1.33
CA PHE A 60 7.63 -7.85 1.56
C PHE A 60 6.13 -7.78 1.88
N PHE A 61 5.75 -7.08 2.95
CA PHE A 61 4.36 -6.80 3.31
C PHE A 61 4.02 -5.36 2.96
N ASP A 62 2.82 -5.14 2.42
CA ASP A 62 2.32 -3.81 2.11
C ASP A 62 1.28 -3.40 3.16
N PHE A 63 1.65 -2.42 3.99
CA PHE A 63 0.79 -1.89 5.05
C PHE A 63 -0.07 -0.75 4.50
N ARG A 64 -1.38 -0.86 4.65
CA ARG A 64 -2.35 0.16 4.21
C ARG A 64 -3.15 0.68 5.38
N ASP A 65 -3.27 2.00 5.46
CA ASP A 65 -4.12 2.66 6.44
C ASP A 65 -5.57 2.55 5.97
N LEU A 66 -6.37 1.73 6.64
CA LEU A 66 -7.71 1.40 6.18
C LEU A 66 -8.69 2.58 6.26
N ARG A 67 -8.36 3.64 7.02
CA ARG A 67 -9.15 4.88 7.10
C ARG A 67 -8.81 5.84 5.97
N ARG A 68 -7.54 5.88 5.53
CA ARG A 68 -7.03 6.87 4.56
C ARG A 68 -6.86 6.32 3.15
N ASP A 69 -6.31 5.12 3.00
CA ASP A 69 -6.05 4.50 1.70
C ASP A 69 -7.34 3.92 1.08
N GLY A 70 -8.43 3.79 1.84
CA GLY A 70 -9.68 3.21 1.36
C GLY A 70 -9.55 1.75 0.94
N PHE A 71 -10.56 1.23 0.24
CA PHE A 71 -10.46 -0.05 -0.46
C PHE A 71 -9.93 0.17 -1.88
N LEU A 72 -9.44 -0.90 -2.51
CA LEU A 72 -9.08 -0.93 -3.94
C LEU A 72 -10.21 -0.24 -4.73
N LEU A 73 -9.85 0.82 -5.45
CA LEU A 73 -10.82 1.71 -6.09
C LEU A 73 -11.66 0.88 -7.06
N SER A 74 -13.00 1.04 -7.00
CA SER A 74 -13.88 0.62 -8.09
C SER A 74 -13.28 1.13 -9.41
N LEU A 75 -13.22 0.27 -10.43
CA LEU A 75 -12.60 0.48 -11.75
C LEU A 75 -12.97 1.81 -12.44
N THR A 76 -14.01 2.51 -11.96
CA THR A 76 -14.46 3.82 -12.46
C THR A 76 -13.51 4.98 -12.17
N VAL A 77 -12.74 4.97 -11.07
CA VAL A 77 -11.86 6.09 -10.68
C VAL A 77 -10.40 5.88 -11.09
N LEU A 78 -9.99 4.62 -11.29
CA LEU A 78 -8.62 4.23 -11.62
C LEU A 78 -8.03 4.96 -12.84
N PRO A 79 -8.76 5.17 -13.97
CA PRO A 79 -8.21 5.91 -15.11
C PRO A 79 -7.83 7.36 -14.77
N SER A 80 -8.59 8.01 -13.90
CA SER A 80 -8.32 9.40 -13.48
C SER A 80 -7.08 9.48 -12.59
N VAL A 81 -6.94 8.55 -11.64
CA VAL A 81 -5.77 8.46 -10.74
C VAL A 81 -4.50 8.16 -11.54
N LEU A 82 -4.57 7.27 -12.53
CA LEU A 82 -3.45 6.97 -13.41
C LEU A 82 -3.04 8.16 -14.28
N HIS A 83 -4.02 8.94 -14.75
CA HIS A 83 -3.74 10.16 -15.51
C HIS A 83 -3.06 11.22 -14.65
N GLU A 84 -3.52 11.40 -13.40
CA GLU A 84 -2.91 12.30 -12.43
C GLU A 84 -1.47 11.88 -12.09
N ALA A 85 -1.23 10.59 -11.87
CA ALA A 85 0.11 10.04 -11.63
C ALA A 85 1.05 10.33 -12.81
N ALA A 86 0.63 10.08 -14.05
CA ALA A 86 1.46 10.38 -15.21
C ALA A 86 1.74 11.90 -15.36
N SER A 87 0.76 12.74 -15.01
CA SER A 87 0.83 14.19 -15.16
C SER A 87 1.66 14.88 -14.07
N SER A 88 1.66 14.36 -12.84
CA SER A 88 2.44 14.91 -11.73
C SER A 88 3.95 14.85 -11.99
N VAL A 89 4.42 13.75 -12.60
CA VAL A 89 5.83 13.56 -12.97
C VAL A 89 6.23 14.49 -14.12
N ALA A 90 5.37 14.68 -15.12
CA ALA A 90 5.64 15.59 -16.23
C ALA A 90 5.83 17.05 -15.77
N SER A 91 5.12 17.46 -14.72
CA SER A 91 5.07 18.84 -14.20
C SER A 91 6.30 19.27 -13.40
N THR A 92 7.16 18.33 -12.97
CA THR A 92 8.34 18.62 -12.11
C THR A 92 9.62 18.90 -12.90
N SER A 93 9.57 18.80 -14.23
CA SER A 93 10.77 18.77 -15.09
C SER A 93 11.36 20.13 -15.46
N ASP A 94 10.80 21.25 -14.96
CA ASP A 94 11.13 22.62 -15.40
C ASP A 94 12.31 23.29 -14.66
N SER A 95 13.00 22.62 -13.73
CA SER A 95 13.84 23.32 -12.74
C SER A 95 15.38 23.18 -12.82
N ASP A 96 15.99 22.65 -13.89
CA ASP A 96 17.47 22.70 -14.00
C ASP A 96 18.02 22.67 -15.45
N PRO A 97 18.71 23.74 -15.93
CA PRO A 97 19.30 23.81 -17.27
C PRO A 97 20.73 23.23 -17.35
N GLY A 98 21.03 22.16 -16.60
CA GLY A 98 22.36 21.54 -16.52
C GLY A 98 22.56 20.34 -17.46
N LEU A 99 23.34 20.53 -18.53
CA LEU A 99 24.21 19.56 -19.23
C LEU A 99 23.70 18.13 -19.58
N ALA A 100 22.40 17.88 -19.66
CA ALA A 100 21.86 16.66 -20.25
C ALA A 100 21.26 16.95 -21.63
N SER A 101 21.64 16.17 -22.64
CA SER A 101 21.00 16.21 -23.96
C SER A 101 19.49 16.09 -23.82
N ILE A 102 18.71 16.88 -24.57
CA ILE A 102 17.24 16.84 -24.58
C ILE A 102 16.74 15.39 -24.77
N ALA A 103 17.41 14.60 -25.60
CA ALA A 103 17.08 13.19 -25.81
C ALA A 103 17.26 12.34 -24.54
N PHE A 104 18.29 12.58 -23.74
CA PHE A 104 18.53 11.86 -22.49
C PHE A 104 17.48 12.22 -21.42
N ARG A 105 17.08 13.50 -21.35
CA ARG A 105 16.00 13.95 -20.46
C ARG A 105 14.65 13.33 -20.82
N LEU A 106 14.33 13.24 -22.11
CA LEU A 106 13.08 12.62 -22.58
C LEU A 106 13.01 11.13 -22.25
N VAL A 107 14.12 10.40 -22.40
CA VAL A 107 14.19 8.97 -22.03
C VAL A 107 14.00 8.79 -20.53
N LEU A 108 14.68 9.57 -19.69
CA LEU A 108 14.52 9.47 -18.23
C LEU A 108 13.11 9.86 -17.78
N LEU A 109 12.51 10.91 -18.37
CA LEU A 109 11.13 11.29 -18.07
C LEU A 109 10.13 10.20 -18.45
N GLN A 110 10.34 9.55 -19.60
CA GLN A 110 9.52 8.42 -20.02
C GLN A 110 9.61 7.28 -19.00
N ASP A 111 10.81 6.91 -18.55
CA ASP A 111 11.02 5.86 -17.56
C ASP A 111 10.37 6.22 -16.21
N CYS A 112 10.48 7.47 -15.74
CA CYS A 112 9.84 7.93 -14.52
C CYS A 112 8.30 7.89 -14.60
N ILE A 113 7.73 8.34 -15.72
CA ILE A 113 6.28 8.32 -15.95
C ILE A 113 5.78 6.86 -15.98
N ILE A 114 6.46 5.97 -16.72
CA ILE A 114 6.09 4.56 -16.79
C ILE A 114 6.21 3.90 -15.42
N SER A 115 7.28 4.16 -14.69
CA SER A 115 7.50 3.61 -13.33
C SER A 115 6.37 4.01 -12.39
N HIS A 116 6.07 5.31 -12.30
CA HIS A 116 5.06 5.82 -11.39
C HIS A 116 3.63 5.42 -11.79
N TRP A 117 3.34 5.38 -13.09
CA TRP A 117 2.08 4.85 -13.61
C TRP A 117 1.92 3.37 -13.27
N THR A 118 2.97 2.57 -13.42
CA THR A 118 2.96 1.13 -13.12
C THR A 118 2.79 0.87 -11.62
N GLU A 119 3.48 1.63 -10.76
CA GLU A 119 3.30 1.57 -9.31
C GLU A 119 1.88 1.94 -8.88
N THR A 120 1.31 2.99 -9.50
CA THR A 120 -0.07 3.42 -9.24
C THR A 120 -1.08 2.37 -9.70
N LEU A 121 -0.88 1.78 -10.88
CA LEU A 121 -1.70 0.69 -11.38
C LEU A 121 -1.63 -0.51 -10.42
N LEU A 122 -0.42 -0.91 -10.02
CA LEU A 122 -0.23 -2.04 -9.12
C LEU A 122 -0.75 -1.77 -7.70
N LYS A 123 -0.76 -0.53 -7.24
CA LYS A 123 -1.31 -0.17 -5.93
C LYS A 123 -2.84 -0.20 -5.91
N TRP A 124 -3.48 0.25 -6.98
CA TRP A 124 -4.91 0.58 -6.96
C TRP A 124 -5.81 -0.35 -7.78
N SER A 125 -5.26 -1.16 -8.67
CA SER A 125 -6.08 -2.06 -9.48
C SER A 125 -6.77 -3.10 -8.59
N GLU A 126 -8.06 -3.32 -8.83
CA GLU A 126 -8.86 -4.35 -8.21
C GLU A 126 -8.24 -5.75 -8.40
N PRO A 127 -8.34 -6.66 -7.42
CA PRO A 127 -7.85 -8.02 -7.58
C PRO A 127 -8.66 -8.72 -8.66
N ALA A 128 -8.03 -9.45 -9.57
CA ALA A 128 -8.77 -10.34 -10.46
C ALA A 128 -9.50 -11.44 -9.65
N GLU A 129 -10.53 -12.08 -10.20
CA GLU A 129 -11.37 -13.12 -9.54
C GLU A 129 -10.61 -14.26 -8.84
N HIS A 130 -9.32 -14.45 -9.14
CA HIS A 130 -8.45 -15.48 -8.56
C HIS A 130 -7.18 -14.94 -7.90
N GLU A 131 -7.13 -13.63 -7.63
CA GLU A 131 -5.97 -12.97 -7.06
C GLU A 131 -6.07 -12.87 -5.53
N PHE A 132 -5.80 -13.98 -4.85
CA PHE A 132 -5.90 -14.07 -3.39
C PHE A 132 -4.90 -13.19 -2.63
N LEU A 133 -3.78 -12.79 -3.26
CA LEU A 133 -2.70 -12.04 -2.60
C LEU A 133 -2.96 -10.54 -2.46
N ARG A 134 -3.94 -10.01 -3.21
CA ARG A 134 -4.41 -8.63 -3.09
C ARG A 134 -5.64 -8.48 -2.19
N THR A 135 -5.94 -9.51 -1.41
CA THR A 135 -6.85 -9.38 -0.27
C THR A 135 -6.04 -9.09 0.98
N TYR A 136 -6.62 -8.34 1.93
CA TYR A 136 -5.99 -8.12 3.23
C TYR A 136 -5.86 -9.44 3.98
N LEU A 137 -4.63 -9.88 4.26
CA LEU A 137 -4.36 -11.10 5.02
C LEU A 137 -4.69 -10.97 6.51
N GLY A 138 -4.70 -9.74 7.01
CA GLY A 138 -4.96 -9.42 8.41
C GLY A 138 -5.04 -7.92 8.65
N CYS A 139 -5.37 -7.56 9.89
CA CYS A 139 -5.46 -6.18 10.35
C CYS A 139 -4.62 -5.99 11.61
N ILE A 140 -3.82 -4.92 11.64
CA ILE A 140 -3.06 -4.49 12.81
C ILE A 140 -3.82 -3.36 13.48
N PHE A 141 -4.11 -3.53 14.77
CA PHE A 141 -4.72 -2.50 15.60
C PHE A 141 -3.66 -1.85 16.48
N VAL A 142 -3.60 -0.53 16.47
CA VAL A 142 -2.61 0.21 17.24
C VAL A 142 -3.29 1.31 18.03
N VAL A 143 -3.13 1.23 19.35
CA VAL A 143 -3.59 2.21 20.32
C VAL A 143 -2.39 2.74 21.11
N SER A 144 -2.52 3.97 21.61
CA SER A 144 -1.49 4.60 22.42
C SER A 144 -1.87 4.55 23.89
N THR A 145 -0.88 4.56 24.78
CA THR A 145 -1.10 4.83 26.20
C THR A 145 -1.47 6.29 26.48
N ASP A 146 -1.32 7.17 25.48
CA ASP A 146 -1.78 8.57 25.54
C ASP A 146 -3.28 8.73 25.20
N ASP A 147 -3.97 7.65 24.81
CA ASP A 147 -5.43 7.65 24.67
C ASP A 147 -6.09 7.68 26.06
N GLU A 148 -7.22 8.40 26.19
CA GLU A 148 -7.93 8.52 27.48
C GLU A 148 -8.41 7.16 28.01
N ASP A 149 -8.91 6.30 27.11
CA ASP A 149 -9.22 4.89 27.36
C ASP A 149 -8.73 4.02 26.18
N PRO A 150 -7.52 3.42 26.28
CA PRO A 150 -6.95 2.62 25.19
C PRO A 150 -7.75 1.34 24.87
N VAL A 151 -8.50 0.81 25.84
CA VAL A 151 -9.30 -0.42 25.65
C VAL A 151 -10.58 -0.10 24.92
N GLU A 152 -11.21 1.04 25.24
CA GLU A 152 -12.35 1.54 24.48
C GLU A 152 -11.94 1.87 23.04
N GLU A 153 -10.81 2.55 22.84
CA GLU A 153 -10.29 2.85 21.50
C GLU A 153 -10.00 1.57 20.70
N LEU A 154 -9.37 0.57 21.32
CA LEU A 154 -9.15 -0.72 20.66
C LEU A 154 -10.48 -1.37 20.24
N SER A 155 -11.50 -1.31 21.10
CA SER A 155 -12.82 -1.86 20.81
C SER A 155 -13.47 -1.13 19.63
N LYS A 156 -13.36 0.20 19.55
CA LYS A 156 -13.81 1.00 18.40
C LYS A 156 -13.12 0.59 17.10
N LEU A 157 -11.79 0.39 17.12
CA LEU A 157 -11.06 -0.03 15.93
C LEU A 157 -11.47 -1.43 15.45
N ILE A 158 -11.73 -2.36 16.38
CA ILE A 158 -12.25 -3.69 16.06
C ILE A 158 -13.64 -3.59 15.42
N ASP A 159 -14.52 -2.74 15.94
CA ASP A 159 -15.86 -2.54 15.37
C ASP A 159 -15.80 -1.96 13.94
N ILE A 160 -14.88 -1.01 13.69
CA ILE A 160 -14.63 -0.47 12.35
C ILE A 160 -14.22 -1.60 11.40
N GLN A 161 -13.26 -2.43 11.81
CA GLN A 161 -12.79 -3.56 11.03
C GLN A 161 -13.91 -4.57 10.73
N HIS A 162 -14.75 -4.91 11.72
CA HIS A 162 -15.88 -5.82 11.53
C HIS A 162 -16.92 -5.26 10.54
N GLN A 163 -17.30 -3.99 10.68
CA GLN A 163 -18.24 -3.33 9.75
C GLN A 163 -17.72 -3.37 8.31
N GLN A 164 -16.40 -3.24 8.15
CA GLN A 164 -15.73 -3.27 6.86
C GLN A 164 -15.67 -4.68 6.26
N GLN A 165 -15.34 -5.71 7.05
CA GLN A 165 -15.36 -7.10 6.58
C GLN A 165 -16.74 -7.53 6.07
N VAL A 166 -17.80 -7.17 6.78
CA VAL A 166 -19.17 -7.49 6.36
C VAL A 166 -19.47 -6.82 5.01
N ARG A 167 -19.09 -5.56 4.81
CA ARG A 167 -19.27 -4.85 3.53
C ARG A 167 -18.47 -5.45 2.37
N THR A 168 -17.22 -5.86 2.58
CA THR A 168 -16.39 -6.46 1.53
C THR A 168 -16.93 -7.84 1.11
N VAL A 169 -17.44 -8.63 2.06
CA VAL A 169 -18.10 -9.91 1.73
C VAL A 169 -19.36 -9.68 0.90
N PHE A 170 -20.19 -8.67 1.21
CA PHE A 170 -21.36 -8.36 0.39
C PHE A 170 -21.02 -7.94 -1.04
N CYS A 171 -19.91 -7.23 -1.27
CA CYS A 171 -19.47 -6.86 -2.62
C CYS A 171 -18.98 -8.06 -3.44
N LEU A 172 -18.46 -9.11 -2.80
CA LEU A 172 -18.01 -10.34 -3.48
C LEU A 172 -19.15 -11.32 -3.83
N PHE A 173 -20.37 -11.07 -3.34
CA PHE A 173 -21.54 -11.93 -3.57
C PHE A 173 -22.67 -11.22 -4.35
N GLU A 174 -22.44 -10.00 -4.85
CA GLU A 174 -23.37 -9.23 -5.70
C GLU A 174 -22.99 -9.28 -7.19
N GLU A 175 -22.53 -10.44 -7.69
CA GLU A 175 -22.52 -10.78 -9.13
C GLU A 175 -23.35 -12.04 -9.41
#